data_AF-A0A2K3MP11-F1
#
_entry.id   AF-A0A2K3MP11-F1
#
_cell.length_a   1.000
_cell.length_b   1.000
_cell.length_c   1.000
_cell.angle_alpha   90.00
_cell.angle_beta   90.00
_cell.angle_gamma   90.00
#
_symmetry.space_group_name_H-M   'P 1'
#
loop_
_entity.id
_entity.type
_entity.pdbx_description
1 polymer ?
#
loop_
_entity_poly.entity_id
_entity_poly.type
_entity_poly.pdbx_seq_one_letter_code
_entity_poly.pdbx_strand_id
1 'polypeptide(L)'
;MGRIQPLQMIGKEFDGEVEKIQGFDFANWLKNTVSKNDFVVMKMDVEGTEFDLIPRLFETGAICLIDEIFLECHYNRWQRCCPGQRSSKYEKTYDQCLELFNSLRQSGILVHQWF
;
A
#
# COMPACT_ATOMS: atom_id res chain seq x y z
N MET A 1 24.82 14.38 -3.00
CA MET A 1 23.37 14.14 -2.84
C MET A 1 23.04 14.30 -1.37
N GLY A 2 22.33 15.38 -1.01
CA GLY A 2 22.11 15.78 0.39
C GLY A 2 21.17 14.82 1.10
N ARG A 3 21.64 14.24 2.21
CA ARG A 3 20.78 13.49 3.14
C ARG A 3 19.97 14.50 3.94
N ILE A 4 18.64 14.41 3.88
CA ILE A 4 17.75 15.12 4.79
C ILE A 4 18.03 14.60 6.20
N GLN A 5 18.43 15.48 7.11
CA GLN A 5 18.58 15.12 8.52
C GLN A 5 17.19 15.10 9.18
N PRO A 6 16.90 14.11 10.04
CA PRO A 6 15.65 14.10 10.78
C PRO A 6 15.63 15.28 11.75
N LEU A 7 14.53 16.05 11.75
CA LEU A 7 14.21 16.97 12.83
C LEU A 7 14.27 16.20 14.15
N GLN A 8 15.04 16.69 15.12
CA GLN A 8 14.93 16.25 16.51
C GLN A 8 13.54 16.63 17.00
N MET A 9 12.59 15.73 16.79
CA MET A 9 11.30 15.79 17.46
C MET A 9 11.57 15.47 18.92
N ILE A 10 11.50 16.51 19.75
CA ILE A 10 11.32 16.38 21.20
C ILE A 10 10.20 15.36 21.41
N GLY A 11 10.47 14.32 22.19
CA GLY A 11 9.60 13.17 22.38
C GLY A 11 8.17 13.58 22.74
N LYS A 12 7.31 13.68 21.73
CA LYS A 12 5.87 13.64 21.92
C LYS A 12 5.51 12.16 21.96
N GLU A 13 5.14 11.70 23.15
CA GLU A 13 4.28 10.52 23.25
C GLU A 13 3.09 10.73 22.31
N PHE A 14 2.76 9.70 21.54
CA PHE A 14 1.64 9.73 20.60
C PHE A 14 0.35 9.83 21.43
N ASP A 15 -0.23 11.02 21.54
CA ASP A 15 -1.43 11.31 22.36
C ASP A 15 -2.73 10.65 21.82
N GLY A 16 -2.60 9.72 20.87
CA GLY A 16 -3.75 9.05 20.25
C GLY A 16 -4.64 9.98 19.41
N GLU A 17 -4.22 11.21 19.13
CA GLU A 17 -4.96 12.12 18.26
C GLU A 17 -4.98 11.57 16.82
N VAL A 18 -6.14 11.07 16.41
CA VAL A 18 -6.41 10.63 15.05
C VAL A 18 -6.91 11.83 14.26
N GLU A 19 -6.11 12.32 13.32
CA GLU A 19 -6.55 13.35 12.40
C GLU A 19 -7.42 12.75 11.28
N LYS A 20 -8.62 13.30 11.12
CA LYS A 20 -9.48 12.94 9.99
C LYS A 20 -9.02 13.69 8.75
N ILE A 21 -8.48 12.96 7.78
CA ILE A 21 -8.10 13.48 6.47
C ILE A 21 -9.19 13.21 5.43
N GLN A 22 -9.25 14.05 4.39
CA GLN A 22 -10.13 13.82 3.26
C GLN A 22 -9.58 12.68 2.40
N GLY A 23 -10.35 11.60 2.27
CA GLY A 23 -10.09 10.53 1.30
C GLY A 23 -10.66 10.84 -0.08
N PHE A 24 -10.24 10.07 -1.07
CA PHE A 24 -10.80 10.10 -2.42
C PHE A 24 -10.92 8.67 -2.99
N ASP A 25 -11.80 8.49 -3.97
CA ASP A 25 -11.91 7.21 -4.69
C ASP A 25 -10.76 7.11 -5.71
N PHE A 26 -9.73 6.34 -5.35
CA PHE A 26 -8.56 6.13 -6.19
C PHE A 26 -8.90 5.51 -7.55
N ALA A 27 -9.82 4.54 -7.58
CA ALA A 27 -10.20 3.87 -8.83
C ALA A 27 -10.91 4.85 -9.79
N ASN A 28 -11.79 5.69 -9.25
CA ASN A 28 -12.42 6.75 -10.04
C ASN A 28 -11.41 7.81 -10.48
N TRP A 29 -10.50 8.23 -9.60
CA TRP A 29 -9.46 9.20 -9.94
C TRP A 29 -8.56 8.68 -11.08
N LEU A 30 -8.11 7.43 -11.01
CA LEU A 30 -7.26 6.82 -12.04
C LEU A 30 -7.95 6.83 -13.41
N LYS A 31 -9.21 6.41 -13.48
CA LYS A 31 -10.01 6.42 -14.72
C LYS A 31 -10.19 7.79 -15.35
N ASN A 32 -10.16 8.85 -14.55
CA ASN A 32 -10.27 10.24 -15.02
C ASN A 32 -8.91 10.90 -15.29
N THR A 33 -7.80 10.23 -14.95
CA THR A 33 -6.45 10.79 -15.03
C THR A 33 -5.66 10.23 -16.21
N VAL A 34 -5.80 8.93 -16.49
CA VAL A 34 -5.04 8.22 -17.53
C VAL A 34 -5.96 7.58 -18.56
N SER A 35 -5.41 7.28 -19.72
CA SER A 35 -6.06 6.58 -20.81
C SER A 35 -5.35 5.26 -21.13
N LYS A 36 -5.98 4.40 -21.95
CA LYS A 36 -5.38 3.14 -22.40
C LYS A 36 -4.15 3.31 -23.30
N ASN A 37 -3.84 4.53 -23.73
CA ASN A 37 -2.67 4.82 -24.55
C ASN A 37 -1.44 5.22 -23.73
N ASP A 38 -1.62 5.42 -22.43
CA ASP A 38 -0.55 5.77 -21.50
C ASP A 38 0.07 4.50 -20.92
N PHE A 39 1.38 4.55 -20.65
CA PHE A 39 2.06 3.49 -19.91
C PHE A 39 2.13 3.88 -18.43
N VAL A 40 1.46 3.12 -17.57
CA VAL A 40 1.22 3.49 -16.17
C VAL A 40 1.90 2.50 -15.24
N VAL A 41 2.86 3.02 -14.46
CA VAL A 41 3.53 2.30 -13.38
C VAL A 41 2.99 2.80 -12.04
N MET A 42 2.43 1.91 -11.24
CA MET A 42 1.91 2.22 -9.91
C MET A 42 2.84 1.69 -8.83
N LYS A 43 3.30 2.56 -7.92
CA LYS A 43 3.93 2.16 -6.66
C LYS A 43 2.92 2.32 -5.52
N MET A 44 2.71 1.28 -4.72
CA MET A 44 1.74 1.26 -3.61
C MET A 44 2.40 0.82 -2.30
N ASP A 45 2.26 1.68 -1.30
CA ASP A 45 2.65 1.50 0.10
C ASP A 45 1.59 2.27 0.91
N VAL A 46 0.58 1.56 1.41
CA VAL A 46 -0.67 2.14 1.98
C VAL A 46 -1.06 1.48 3.30
N GLU A 47 -0.05 0.97 4.01
CA GLU A 47 -0.15 0.60 5.42
C GLU A 47 -1.28 -0.40 5.75
N GLY A 48 -1.48 -1.41 4.90
CA GLY A 48 -2.47 -2.50 5.10
C GLY A 48 -3.71 -2.39 4.24
N THR A 49 -3.95 -1.23 3.60
CA THR A 49 -5.13 -0.99 2.76
C THR A 49 -4.99 -1.61 1.37
N GLU A 50 -3.88 -2.30 1.08
CA GLU A 50 -3.66 -3.01 -0.20
C GLU A 50 -4.77 -4.04 -0.46
N PHE A 51 -5.23 -4.70 0.61
CA PHE A 51 -6.25 -5.75 0.58
C PHE A 51 -7.66 -5.23 0.28
N ASP A 52 -7.89 -3.91 0.38
CA ASP A 52 -9.15 -3.29 0.00
C ASP A 52 -9.04 -2.60 -1.37
N LEU A 53 -7.92 -1.93 -1.63
CA LEU A 53 -7.70 -1.21 -2.89
C LEU A 53 -7.55 -2.13 -4.10
N ILE A 54 -6.77 -3.22 -3.98
CA ILE A 54 -6.54 -4.11 -5.12
C ILE A 54 -7.86 -4.77 -5.58
N PRO A 55 -8.70 -5.37 -4.71
CA PRO A 55 -10.01 -5.87 -5.13
C PRO A 55 -10.88 -4.79 -5.73
N ARG A 56 -10.89 -3.58 -5.16
CA ARG A 56 -11.67 -2.46 -5.71
C ARG A 56 -11.23 -2.07 -7.13
N LEU A 57 -9.93 -2.12 -7.42
CA LEU A 57 -9.39 -1.88 -8.77
C LEU A 57 -9.87 -2.94 -9.77
N PHE A 58 -9.99 -4.21 -9.33
CA PHE A 58 -10.57 -5.28 -10.14
C PHE A 58 -12.07 -5.08 -10.38
N GLU A 59 -12.85 -4.87 -9.32
CA GLU A 59 -14.30 -4.67 -9.39
C GLU A 59 -14.70 -3.53 -10.33
N THR A 60 -13.94 -2.44 -10.26
CA THR A 60 -14.19 -1.26 -11.10
C THR A 60 -13.60 -1.40 -12.50
N GLY A 61 -12.71 -2.36 -12.75
CA GLY A 61 -11.94 -2.48 -13.99
C GLY A 61 -10.89 -1.38 -14.18
N ALA A 62 -10.60 -0.58 -13.13
CA ALA A 62 -9.53 0.41 -13.15
C ALA A 62 -8.15 -0.23 -13.25
N ILE A 63 -8.00 -1.49 -12.79
CA ILE A 63 -6.76 -2.26 -12.88
C ILE A 63 -6.24 -2.38 -14.33
N CYS A 64 -7.13 -2.36 -15.33
CA CYS A 64 -6.78 -2.46 -16.75
C CYS A 64 -6.08 -1.20 -17.31
N LEU A 65 -5.95 -0.15 -16.50
CA LEU A 65 -5.23 1.08 -16.83
C LEU A 65 -3.81 1.10 -16.24
N ILE A 66 -3.38 0.00 -15.59
CA ILE A 66 -2.09 -0.11 -14.92
C ILE A 66 -1.29 -1.24 -15.58
N ASP A 67 -0.10 -0.91 -16.07
CA ASP A 67 0.77 -1.87 -16.77
C ASP A 67 1.69 -2.61 -15.78
N GLU A 68 2.26 -1.88 -14.82
CA GLU A 68 3.18 -2.43 -13.83
C GLU A 68 2.85 -1.95 -12.41
N ILE A 69 2.97 -2.85 -11.42
CA ILE A 69 2.74 -2.56 -10.01
C ILE A 69 3.97 -2.90 -9.18
N PHE A 70 4.44 -1.95 -8.37
CA PHE A 70 5.38 -2.15 -7.28
C PHE A 70 4.61 -2.09 -5.97
N LEU A 71 4.42 -3.24 -5.32
CA LEU A 71 3.54 -3.37 -4.16
C LEU A 71 4.35 -3.71 -2.91
N GLU A 72 4.26 -2.86 -1.89
CA GLU A 72 4.61 -3.21 -0.52
C GLU A 72 3.39 -3.82 0.16
N CYS A 73 3.48 -5.09 0.53
CA CYS A 73 2.38 -5.76 1.21
C CYS A 73 2.63 -5.78 2.71
N HIS A 74 1.71 -5.17 3.46
CA HIS A 74 1.77 -5.08 4.90
C HIS A 74 1.12 -6.30 5.56
N TYR A 75 1.94 -7.14 6.19
CA TYR A 75 1.51 -8.34 6.93
C TYR A 75 2.02 -8.31 8.37
N ASN A 76 1.54 -9.26 9.17
CA ASN A 76 1.73 -9.47 10.59
C ASN A 76 3.18 -9.77 11.01
N ARG A 77 4.10 -8.87 10.69
CA ARG A 77 5.49 -8.92 11.15
C ARG A 77 5.56 -8.36 12.56
N TRP A 78 6.29 -9.06 13.43
CA TRP A 78 6.58 -8.59 14.78
C TRP A 78 7.35 -7.28 14.74
N GLN A 79 6.72 -6.20 15.18
CA GLN A 79 7.37 -4.91 15.36
C GLN A 79 7.61 -4.67 16.85
N ARG A 80 8.73 -4.04 17.17
CA ARG A 80 8.99 -3.54 18.53
C ARG A 80 8.17 -2.27 18.70
N CYS A 81 6.94 -2.41 19.19
CA CYS A 81 6.10 -1.27 19.53
C CYS A 81 6.63 -0.56 20.79
N CYS A 82 7.15 -1.33 21.76
CA CYS A 82 7.66 -0.83 23.04
C CYS A 82 8.89 -1.65 23.51
N PRO A 83 9.73 -1.14 24.42
CA PRO A 83 10.83 -1.91 25.03
C PRO A 83 10.31 -3.23 25.63
N GLY A 84 10.82 -4.36 25.15
CA GLY A 84 10.44 -5.69 25.66
C GLY A 84 9.11 -6.25 25.14
N GLN A 85 8.30 -5.49 24.40
CA GLN A 85 7.02 -5.95 23.85
C GLN A 85 7.10 -6.03 22.32
N ARG A 86 6.54 -7.12 21.77
CA ARG A 86 6.30 -7.27 20.34
C ARG A 86 4.80 -7.40 20.13
N SER A 87 4.25 -6.60 19.23
CA SER A 87 2.87 -6.75 18.76
C SER A 87 2.87 -6.86 17.23
N SER A 88 1.82 -7.49 16.71
CA SER A 88 1.54 -7.43 15.28
C SER A 88 0.89 -6.09 14.96
N LYS A 89 1.44 -5.35 13.99
CA LYS A 89 0.84 -4.10 13.49
C LYS A 89 -0.35 -4.37 12.55
N TYR A 90 -0.34 -5.49 11.84
CA TYR A 90 -1.38 -5.84 10.85
C TYR A 90 -1.99 -7.21 11.15
N GLU A 91 -3.21 -7.42 10.70
CA GLU A 91 -3.92 -8.70 10.88
C GLU A 91 -3.53 -9.74 9.83
N LYS A 92 -3.18 -9.29 8.62
CA LYS A 92 -2.95 -10.15 7.46
C LYS A 92 -1.66 -10.94 7.58
N THR A 93 -1.62 -12.16 7.04
CA THR A 93 -0.42 -13.01 7.06
C THR A 93 0.45 -12.80 5.83
N TYR A 94 1.71 -13.25 5.89
CA TYR A 94 2.58 -13.26 4.71
C TYR A 94 2.01 -14.12 3.58
N ASP A 95 1.35 -15.24 3.90
CA ASP A 95 0.72 -16.11 2.91
C ASP A 95 -0.40 -15.37 2.16
N GLN A 96 -1.19 -14.56 2.86
CA GLN A 96 -2.22 -13.72 2.22
C GLN A 96 -1.60 -12.67 1.29
N CYS A 97 -0.43 -12.13 1.63
CA CYS A 97 0.33 -11.29 0.69
C CYS A 97 0.73 -12.07 -0.56
N LEU A 98 1.25 -13.30 -0.40
CA LEU A 98 1.62 -14.13 -1.55
C LEU A 98 0.42 -14.47 -2.43
N GLU A 99 -0.74 -14.75 -1.84
CA GLU A 99 -2.00 -14.94 -2.56
C GLU A 99 -2.39 -13.69 -3.36
N LEU A 100 -2.26 -12.50 -2.77
CA LEU A 100 -2.51 -11.23 -3.45
C LEU A 100 -1.56 -11.02 -4.64
N PHE A 101 -0.26 -11.29 -4.47
CA PHE A 101 0.69 -11.22 -5.59
C PHE A 101 0.35 -12.24 -6.68
N ASN A 102 -0.08 -13.45 -6.30
CA ASN A 102 -0.45 -14.48 -7.26
C ASN A 102 -1.72 -14.13 -8.03
N SER A 103 -2.74 -13.55 -7.39
CA SER A 103 -3.98 -13.15 -8.05
C SER A 103 -3.74 -12.04 -9.09
N LEU A 104 -2.86 -11.08 -8.79
CA LEU A 104 -2.42 -10.05 -9.73
C LEU A 104 -1.72 -10.66 -10.96
N ARG A 105 -0.76 -11.57 -10.73
CA ARG A 105 -0.03 -12.25 -11.82
C ARG A 105 -0.94 -13.12 -12.68
N GLN A 106 -1.85 -13.88 -12.07
CA GLN A 106 -2.83 -14.70 -12.79
C GLN A 106 -3.79 -13.85 -13.64
N SER A 107 -4.01 -12.60 -13.24
CA SER A 107 -4.80 -11.64 -14.00
C SER A 107 -4.00 -10.91 -15.09
N GLY A 108 -2.73 -11.27 -15.29
CA GLY A 108 -1.86 -10.72 -16.33
C GLY A 108 -1.15 -9.42 -15.95
N ILE A 109 -1.24 -8.97 -14.69
CA ILE A 109 -0.54 -7.77 -14.22
C ILE A 109 0.91 -8.09 -13.85
N LEU A 110 1.85 -7.27 -14.35
CA LEU A 110 3.25 -7.33 -13.94
C LEU A 110 3.38 -6.71 -12.55
N VAL A 111 3.60 -7.56 -11.54
CA VAL A 111 3.72 -7.12 -10.14
C VAL A 111 5.06 -7.51 -9.53
N HIS A 112 5.70 -6.51 -8.92
CA HIS A 112 6.99 -6.56 -8.25
C HIS A 112 6.80 -6.33 -6.75
N GLN A 113 7.51 -7.12 -5.94
CA GLN A 113 7.56 -6.86 -4.50
C GLN A 113 8.40 -5.60 -4.25
N TRP A 114 7.87 -4.70 -3.43
CA TRP A 114 8.56 -3.54 -2.89
C TRP A 114 8.76 -3.74 -1.38
N PHE A 115 9.88 -3.26 -0.83
CA PHE A 115 10.31 -3.41 0.56
C PHE A 115 10.83 -2.11 1.15
#